data_AF-A0A3D3KKC3-F1
#
_entry.id   AF-A0A3D3KKC3-F1
#
_cell.length_a   1.000
_cell.length_b   1.000
_cell.length_c   1.000
_cell.angle_alpha   90.00
_cell.angle_beta   90.00
_cell.angle_gamma   90.00
#
_symmetry.space_group_name_H-M   'P 1'
#
loop_
_entity.id
_entity.type
_entity.pdbx_description
1 polymer ?
#
loop_
_entity_poly.entity_id
_entity_poly.type
_entity_poly.pdbx_seq_one_letter_code
_entity_poly.pdbx_strand_id
1 'polypeptide(L)'
;MAQLLFGIAKVDFDKGNYAEASKEFKAIVDQYPECACAPEAYYWLGVSEYKRTGSADAMKAVWRELMGKYPDSPWAKKAGIIKEK
;
A
#
# COMPACT_ATOMS: atom_id res chain seq x y z
N MET A 1 -5.68 -16.61 1.14
CA MET A 1 -5.32 -16.16 -0.23
C MET A 1 -4.68 -14.78 -0.25
N ALA A 2 -5.23 -13.76 0.43
CA ALA A 2 -4.66 -12.40 0.47
C ALA A 2 -3.17 -12.32 0.86
N GLN A 3 -2.73 -13.09 1.87
CA GLN A 3 -1.33 -13.12 2.31
C GLN A 3 -0.36 -13.66 1.24
N LEU A 4 -0.83 -14.55 0.35
CA LEU A 4 -0.01 -15.08 -0.75
C LEU A 4 0.21 -14.02 -1.82
N LEU A 5 -0.86 -13.37 -2.26
CA LEU A 5 -0.80 -12.23 -3.20
C LEU A 5 0.09 -11.12 -2.65
N PHE A 6 -0.01 -10.87 -1.34
CA PHE A 6 0.84 -9.90 -0.67
C PHE A 6 2.32 -10.27 -0.74
N GLY A 7 2.66 -11.55 -0.58
CA GLY A 7 4.01 -12.04 -0.74
C GLY A 7 4.56 -11.82 -2.16
N ILE A 8 3.77 -12.10 -3.19
CA ILE A 8 4.16 -11.92 -4.59
C ILE A 8 4.37 -10.43 -4.87
N ALA A 9 3.41 -9.58 -4.51
CA ALA A 9 3.51 -8.13 -4.66
C ALA A 9 4.76 -7.55 -3.98
N LYS A 10 5.16 -8.09 -2.82
CA LYS A 10 6.39 -7.71 -2.12
C LYS A 10 7.65 -8.10 -2.90
N VAL A 11 7.65 -9.28 -3.51
CA VAL A 11 8.77 -9.76 -4.33
C VAL A 11 8.90 -8.90 -5.58
N ASP A 12 7.80 -8.58 -6.24
CA ASP A 12 7.82 -7.68 -7.40
C ASP A 12 8.28 -6.26 -7.02
N PHE A 13 7.85 -5.76 -5.86
CA PHE A 13 8.34 -4.49 -5.33
C PHE A 13 9.86 -4.50 -5.10
N ASP A 14 10.38 -5.56 -4.47
CA ASP A 14 11.82 -5.71 -4.19
C ASP A 14 12.65 -5.83 -5.47
N LYS A 15 12.10 -6.49 -6.50
CA LYS A 15 12.69 -6.56 -7.84
C LYS A 15 12.67 -5.23 -8.60
N GLY A 16 12.00 -4.21 -8.07
CA GLY A 16 11.82 -2.92 -8.74
C GLY A 16 10.64 -2.88 -9.73
N ASN A 17 9.83 -3.94 -9.79
CA ASN A 17 8.62 -4.02 -10.60
C ASN A 17 7.46 -3.30 -9.91
N TYR A 18 7.63 -2.00 -9.63
CA TYR A 18 6.65 -1.21 -8.89
C TYR A 18 5.26 -1.15 -9.56
N ALA A 19 5.21 -1.25 -10.90
CA ALA A 19 3.96 -1.23 -11.66
C ALA A 19 3.14 -2.53 -11.50
N GLU A 20 3.80 -3.68 -11.45
CA GLU A 20 3.13 -4.96 -11.19
C GLU A 20 2.74 -5.04 -9.71
N ALA A 21 3.67 -4.70 -8.81
CA ALA A 21 3.41 -4.67 -7.38
C ALA A 21 2.21 -3.78 -7.03
N SER A 22 2.09 -2.60 -7.65
CA SER A 22 0.93 -1.72 -7.42
C SER A 22 -0.39 -2.36 -7.88
N LYS A 23 -0.42 -3.05 -9.02
CA LYS A 23 -1.62 -3.79 -9.44
C LYS A 23 -2.00 -4.88 -8.45
N GLU A 24 -1.03 -5.64 -7.97
CA GLU A 24 -1.28 -6.73 -7.02
C GLU A 24 -1.76 -6.22 -5.67
N PHE A 25 -1.12 -5.17 -5.12
CA PHE A 25 -1.58 -4.53 -3.89
C PHE A 25 -2.99 -3.95 -4.03
N LYS A 26 -3.29 -3.32 -5.18
CA LYS A 26 -4.64 -2.83 -5.46
C LYS A 26 -5.65 -3.98 -5.51
N ALA A 27 -5.30 -5.09 -6.16
CA ALA A 27 -6.16 -6.27 -6.21
C ALA A 27 -6.44 -6.85 -4.82
N ILE A 28 -5.46 -6.81 -3.90
CA ILE A 28 -5.66 -7.25 -2.51
C ILE A 28 -6.66 -6.35 -1.80
N VAL A 29 -6.57 -5.03 -1.97
CA VAL A 29 -7.47 -4.11 -1.28
C VAL A 29 -8.89 -4.15 -1.84
N ASP A 30 -9.02 -4.39 -3.15
CA ASP A 30 -10.30 -4.51 -3.82
C ASP A 30 -11.00 -5.85 -3.49
N GLN A 31 -10.25 -6.95 -3.52
CA GLN A 31 -10.80 -8.29 -3.27
C GLN A 31 -10.88 -8.66 -1.78
N TYR A 32 -10.02 -8.09 -0.95
CA TYR A 32 -9.92 -8.41 0.48
C TYR A 32 -9.90 -7.17 1.37
N PRO A 33 -10.89 -6.25 1.26
CA PRO A 33 -10.93 -5.03 2.07
C PRO A 33 -11.05 -5.31 3.59
N GLU A 34 -11.62 -6.45 3.98
CA GLU A 34 -11.82 -6.80 5.39
C GLU A 34 -10.60 -7.52 6.03
N CYS A 35 -9.57 -7.85 5.23
CA CYS A 35 -8.34 -8.47 5.75
C CYS A 35 -7.59 -7.46 6.62
N ALA A 36 -6.97 -7.93 7.71
CA ALA A 36 -5.96 -7.14 8.43
C ALA A 36 -4.79 -6.68 7.51
N CYS A 37 -4.65 -7.38 6.39
CA CYS A 37 -3.70 -7.22 5.30
C CYS A 37 -4.10 -6.11 4.32
N ALA A 38 -5.37 -5.70 4.29
CA ALA A 38 -5.89 -4.68 3.39
C ALA A 38 -5.23 -3.31 3.60
N PRO A 39 -5.15 -2.77 4.83
CA PRO A 39 -4.46 -1.51 5.06
C PRO A 39 -2.95 -1.60 4.80
N GLU A 40 -2.35 -2.78 5.01
CA GLU A 40 -0.95 -3.03 4.66
C GLU A 40 -0.74 -2.96 3.15
N ALA A 41 -1.56 -3.69 2.37
CA ALA A 41 -1.51 -3.66 0.92
C ALA A 41 -1.77 -2.25 0.37
N TYR A 42 -2.70 -1.48 0.95
CA TYR A 42 -2.94 -0.10 0.51
C TYR A 42 -1.73 0.80 0.77
N TYR A 43 -1.06 0.63 1.90
CA TYR A 43 0.20 1.35 2.17
C TYR A 43 1.25 1.03 1.10
N TRP A 44 1.49 -0.25 0.82
CA TRP A 44 2.48 -0.66 -0.16
C TRP A 44 2.12 -0.25 -1.59
N LEU A 45 0.83 -0.19 -1.94
CA LEU A 45 0.35 0.39 -3.19
C LEU A 45 0.86 1.84 -3.36
N GLY A 46 0.68 2.67 -2.33
CA GLY A 46 1.17 4.05 -2.34
C GLY A 46 2.69 4.15 -2.39
N VAL A 47 3.40 3.25 -1.69
CA VAL A 47 4.87 3.20 -1.73
C VAL A 47 5.39 2.77 -3.10
N SER A 48 4.75 1.80 -3.75
CA SER A 48 5.06 1.38 -5.12
C SER A 48 4.87 2.54 -6.09
N GLU A 49 3.74 3.24 -6.04
CA GLU A 49 3.49 4.41 -6.89
C GLU A 49 4.46 5.56 -6.59
N TYR A 50 4.81 5.78 -5.32
CA TYR A 50 5.82 6.75 -4.91
C TYR A 50 7.20 6.40 -5.49
N LYS A 51 7.62 5.14 -5.40
CA LYS A 51 8.89 4.67 -5.98
C LYS A 51 8.90 4.77 -7.51
N ARG A 52 7.75 4.53 -8.14
CA ARG A 52 7.58 4.58 -9.60
C ARG A 52 7.59 6.00 -10.14
N THR A 53 6.94 6.95 -9.46
CA THR A 53 6.72 8.32 -9.96
C THR A 53 7.53 9.38 -9.22
N GLY A 54 8.13 9.05 -8.09
CA GLY A 54 8.77 10.00 -7.17
C GLY A 54 7.78 10.92 -6.43
N SER A 55 6.47 10.78 -6.65
CA SER A 55 5.48 11.73 -6.15
C SER A 55 4.98 11.37 -4.75
N ALA A 56 5.41 12.16 -3.76
CA ALA A 56 4.93 12.05 -2.38
C ALA A 56 3.40 12.25 -2.26
N ASP A 57 2.77 12.83 -3.27
CA ASP A 57 1.32 13.02 -3.33
C ASP A 57 0.55 11.69 -3.38
N ALA A 58 1.10 10.67 -4.06
CA ALA A 58 0.52 9.34 -4.09
C ALA A 58 0.43 8.73 -2.69
N MET A 59 1.48 8.89 -1.87
CA MET A 59 1.44 8.43 -0.48
C MET A 59 0.50 9.24 0.40
N LYS A 60 0.40 10.56 0.18
CA LYS A 60 -0.57 11.39 0.92
C LYS A 60 -2.01 10.98 0.62
N ALA A 61 -2.34 10.66 -0.63
CA ALA A 61 -3.65 10.19 -1.02
C ALA A 61 -3.99 8.85 -0.35
N VAL A 62 -3.08 7.89 -0.44
CA VAL A 62 -3.20 6.58 0.21
C VAL A 62 -3.33 6.70 1.74
N TRP A 63 -2.56 7.58 2.36
CA TRP A 63 -2.65 7.84 3.79
C TRP A 63 -4.00 8.39 4.22
N ARG A 64 -4.54 9.37 3.50
CA ARG A 64 -5.87 9.94 3.81
C ARG A 64 -6.95 8.86 3.73
N GLU A 65 -6.88 8.02 2.71
CA GLU A 65 -7.80 6.89 2.55
C GLU A 65 -7.61 5.83 3.65
N LEU A 66 -6.37 5.52 4.04
CA LEU A 66 -6.08 4.64 5.18
C LEU A 66 -6.64 5.18 6.49
N MET A 67 -6.47 6.47 6.74
CA MET A 67 -7.01 7.15 7.93
C MET A 67 -8.54 7.17 7.92
N GLY A 68 -9.17 7.26 6.75
CA GLY A 68 -10.63 7.23 6.62
C GLY A 68 -11.22 5.83 6.75
N LYS A 69 -10.65 4.85 6.04
CA LYS A 69 -11.16 3.46 5.99
C LYS A 69 -10.65 2.58 7.12
N TYR A 70 -9.42 2.80 7.57
CA TYR A 70 -8.71 1.99 8.56
C TYR A 70 -7.99 2.85 9.63
N PRO A 71 -8.71 3.75 10.33
CA PRO A 71 -8.11 4.69 11.29
C PRO A 71 -7.31 4.00 12.41
N ASP A 72 -7.72 2.80 12.82
CA ASP A 72 -7.10 2.05 13.90
C ASP A 72 -5.90 1.19 13.44
N SER A 73 -5.65 1.12 12.12
CA SER A 73 -4.58 0.28 11.58
C SER A 73 -3.19 0.85 11.87
N PRO A 74 -2.21 0.02 12.26
CA PRO A 74 -0.81 0.46 12.41
C PRO A 74 -0.23 1.06 11.12
N TRP A 75 -0.73 0.66 9.95
CA TRP A 75 -0.30 1.18 8.66
C TRP A 75 -0.77 2.61 8.38
N ALA A 76 -1.95 2.99 8.89
CA ALA A 76 -2.44 4.37 8.80
C ALA A 76 -1.52 5.33 9.59
N LYS A 77 -1.11 4.92 10.80
CA LYS A 77 -0.12 5.66 11.60
C LYS A 77 1.22 5.74 10.89
N LYS A 78 1.72 4.62 10.34
CA LYS A 78 3.02 4.54 9.66
C LYS A 78 3.09 5.36 8.37
N ALA A 79 2.01 5.41 7.57
CA ALA A 79 1.93 6.25 6.37
C ALA A 79 2.04 7.74 6.68
N GLY A 80 1.53 8.19 7.83
CA GLY A 80 1.64 9.58 8.27
C GLY A 80 3.10 10.00 8.51
N ILE A 81 3.92 9.09 9.04
CA ILE A 81 5.33 9.35 9.39
C ILE A 81 6.18 9.60 8.15
N ILE A 82 5.85 9.00 6.99
CA ILE A 82 6.61 9.22 5.75
C ILE A 82 6.53 10.68 5.27
N LYS A 83 5.47 11.40 5.64
CA LYS A 83 5.30 12.83 5.31
C LYS A 83 6.35 13.73 5.95
N GLU A 84 7.01 13.27 7.02
CA GLU A 84 7.89 14.08 7.87
C GLU A 84 9.40 13.91 7.58
N LYS A 85 9.78 13.19 6.51
CA LYS A 85 11.17 13.17 6.00
C LYS A 85 11.25 13.83 4.64
#